data_AF-A0A6J3F2X3-F1
#
_entry.id   AF-A0A6J3F2X3-F1
#
_cell.length_a   1.000
_cell.length_b   1.000
_cell.length_c   1.000
_cell.angle_alpha   90.00
_cell.angle_beta   90.00
_cell.angle_gamma   90.00
#
_symmetry.space_group_name_H-M   'P 1'
#
loop_
_entity.id
_entity.type
_entity.pdbx_description
1 polymer ?
#
loop_
_entity_poly.entity_id
_entity_poly.type
_entity_poly.pdbx_seq_one_letter_code
_entity_poly.pdbx_strand_id
1 'polypeptide(L)'
;MMGVNPKSNSDDDVGPSLTAMTVSIPNLTVMTMSAPSLTAMTGVNRESNSDDDVGPQSNSDDGVNPKSNSDDDVGPQSNSDDGVNPESNSDDNIGPQPNSDDGVNPESISDDDISSQSNSDDGVNPESNSDDDISSQSNSDDGVNPESNSDVDVGPESNSDVGCQPRV
;
A
#
# COMPACT_ATOMS: atom_id res chain seq x y z
N MET A 1 -13.57 -20.71 18.50
CA MET A 1 -14.23 -20.52 17.19
C MET A 1 -13.17 -20.77 16.13
N MET A 2 -13.50 -21.56 15.10
CA MET A 2 -12.55 -21.98 14.06
C MET A 2 -12.13 -20.78 13.22
N GLY A 3 -10.85 -20.43 13.22
CA GLY A 3 -10.29 -19.56 12.20
C GLY A 3 -10.42 -20.27 10.85
N VAL A 4 -11.10 -19.62 9.91
CA VAL A 4 -11.08 -20.05 8.52
C VAL A 4 -9.71 -19.67 7.97
N ASN A 5 -8.93 -20.67 7.55
CA ASN A 5 -7.69 -20.48 6.80
C ASN A 5 -7.99 -20.83 5.34
N PRO A 6 -8.57 -19.92 4.55
CA PRO A 6 -8.74 -20.15 3.13
C PRO A 6 -7.36 -20.11 2.47
N LYS A 7 -6.75 -21.28 2.30
CA LYS A 7 -5.67 -21.45 1.32
C LYS A 7 -6.33 -21.51 -0.04
N SER A 8 -6.32 -20.39 -0.77
CA SER A 8 -6.69 -20.38 -2.17
C SER A 8 -5.42 -20.45 -3.00
N ASN A 9 -5.18 -21.61 -3.61
CA ASN A 9 -4.27 -21.72 -4.73
C ASN A 9 -5.16 -21.75 -5.97
N SER A 10 -5.29 -20.62 -6.65
CA SER A 10 -5.98 -20.51 -7.94
C SER A 10 -4.90 -20.32 -9.02
N ASP A 11 -4.94 -21.13 -10.08
CA ASP A 11 -4.19 -20.90 -11.33
C ASP A 11 -4.96 -19.92 -12.26
N ASP A 12 -5.98 -19.25 -11.72
CA ASP A 12 -6.83 -18.30 -12.45
C ASP A 12 -6.26 -16.88 -12.28
N ASP A 13 -6.15 -16.14 -13.40
CA ASP A 13 -5.65 -14.75 -13.54
C ASP A 13 -6.29 -13.69 -12.60
N VAL A 14 -7.27 -14.08 -11.77
CA VAL A 14 -8.01 -13.17 -10.87
C VAL A 14 -8.01 -13.77 -9.47
N GLY A 15 -7.28 -13.14 -8.55
CA GLY A 15 -7.23 -13.54 -7.15
C GLY A 15 -8.61 -13.60 -6.48
N PRO A 16 -8.84 -14.51 -5.51
CA PRO A 16 -10.14 -14.66 -4.83
C PRO A 16 -10.48 -13.45 -3.95
N SER A 17 -11.76 -13.04 -3.90
CA SER A 17 -12.23 -12.08 -2.89
C SER A 17 -12.58 -12.81 -1.57
N LEU A 18 -11.98 -12.38 -0.46
CA LEU A 18 -12.18 -12.95 0.86
C LEU A 18 -12.90 -11.96 1.79
N THR A 19 -13.86 -12.45 2.58
CA THR A 19 -14.48 -11.69 3.67
C THR A 19 -14.35 -12.48 4.95
N ALA A 20 -13.79 -11.90 6.01
CA ALA A 20 -13.71 -12.60 7.29
C ALA A 20 -13.72 -11.65 8.50
N MET A 21 -14.27 -12.13 9.61
CA MET A 21 -14.41 -11.37 10.86
C MET A 21 -13.10 -11.23 11.65
N THR A 22 -12.08 -12.04 11.32
CA THR A 22 -10.75 -11.97 11.93
C THR A 22 -9.75 -12.59 10.96
N VAL A 23 -8.76 -11.82 10.53
CA VAL A 23 -7.81 -12.28 9.51
C VAL A 23 -6.42 -11.70 9.76
N SER A 24 -5.52 -12.58 10.19
CA SER A 24 -4.09 -12.43 9.91
C SER A 24 -3.76 -13.54 8.90
N ILE A 25 -3.61 -13.21 7.61
CA ILE A 25 -3.07 -14.16 6.62
C ILE A 25 -1.60 -13.77 6.48
N PRO A 26 -0.70 -14.39 7.25
CA PRO A 26 0.63 -13.83 7.40
C PRO A 26 1.49 -13.99 6.14
N ASN A 27 1.00 -14.62 5.07
CA ASN A 27 1.74 -14.82 3.83
C ASN A 27 0.85 -15.52 2.79
N LEU A 28 0.62 -14.88 1.64
CA LEU A 28 0.06 -15.54 0.48
C LEU A 28 1.09 -15.50 -0.64
N THR A 29 1.74 -16.62 -0.92
CA THR A 29 2.52 -16.78 -2.15
C THR A 29 1.53 -16.98 -3.29
N VAL A 30 1.32 -15.93 -4.08
CA VAL A 30 0.42 -15.95 -5.23
C VAL A 30 1.28 -16.33 -6.45
N MET A 31 0.87 -17.35 -7.23
CA MET A 31 1.51 -17.68 -8.52
C MET A 31 0.75 -17.03 -9.71
N THR A 32 -0.11 -16.07 -9.41
CA THR A 32 -0.96 -15.34 -10.35
C THR A 32 -0.56 -13.87 -10.34
N MET A 33 -0.72 -13.17 -11.46
CA MET A 33 -0.35 -11.75 -11.65
C MET A 33 -1.19 -10.75 -10.81
N SER A 34 -1.93 -11.22 -9.80
CA SER A 34 -2.86 -10.37 -9.04
C SER A 34 -3.16 -10.96 -7.66
N ALA A 35 -2.83 -10.21 -6.61
CA ALA A 35 -3.14 -10.54 -5.24
C ALA A 35 -4.65 -10.44 -4.92
N PRO A 36 -5.18 -11.25 -3.98
CA PRO A 36 -6.58 -11.23 -3.62
C PRO A 36 -6.99 -9.98 -2.83
N SER A 37 -8.25 -9.59 -3.01
CA SER A 37 -8.92 -8.57 -2.20
C SER A 37 -9.49 -9.14 -0.89
N LEU A 38 -9.35 -8.42 0.22
CA LEU A 38 -9.97 -8.75 1.50
C LEU A 38 -10.75 -7.60 2.09
N THR A 39 -11.86 -7.95 2.72
CA THR A 39 -12.51 -7.10 3.71
C THR A 39 -12.56 -7.79 5.08
N ALA A 40 -12.14 -7.12 6.15
CA ALA A 40 -12.19 -7.64 7.51
C ALA A 40 -12.58 -6.58 8.55
N MET A 41 -13.26 -6.98 9.62
CA MET A 41 -13.60 -6.11 10.77
C MET A 41 -12.45 -5.95 11.77
N THR A 42 -11.28 -6.50 11.46
CA THR A 42 -10.10 -6.47 12.33
C THR A 42 -8.86 -6.27 11.51
N GLY A 43 -7.79 -5.79 12.15
CA GLY A 43 -6.58 -5.39 11.45
C GLY A 43 -6.04 -6.46 10.50
N VAL A 44 -5.54 -5.99 9.36
CA VAL A 44 -5.15 -6.83 8.22
C VAL A 44 -3.66 -6.67 7.98
N ASN A 45 -2.96 -7.80 7.92
CA ASN A 45 -1.59 -7.84 7.41
C ASN A 45 -1.53 -8.83 6.25
N ARG A 46 -0.92 -8.40 5.14
CA ARG A 46 -0.73 -9.19 3.94
C ARG A 46 0.65 -9.03 3.37
N GLU A 47 1.10 -10.06 2.68
CA GLU A 47 2.32 -10.05 1.92
C GLU A 47 2.07 -10.81 0.61
N SER A 48 2.42 -10.19 -0.52
CA SER A 48 2.48 -10.81 -1.83
C SER A 48 3.90 -10.69 -2.41
N ASN A 49 4.29 -11.70 -3.18
CA ASN A 49 5.60 -11.82 -3.81
C ASN A 49 5.46 -12.56 -5.14
N SER A 50 5.83 -11.94 -6.25
CA SER A 50 5.88 -12.56 -7.59
C SER A 50 6.89 -11.87 -8.49
N ASP A 51 6.99 -12.27 -9.76
CA ASP A 51 7.84 -11.58 -10.76
C ASP A 51 7.10 -10.34 -11.29
N ASP A 52 5.81 -10.49 -11.64
CA ASP A 52 4.87 -9.39 -11.92
C ASP A 52 3.68 -9.49 -10.95
N ASP A 53 3.38 -8.46 -10.16
CA ASP A 53 2.23 -8.45 -9.23
C ASP A 53 1.34 -7.22 -9.33
N VAL A 54 0.10 -7.42 -8.93
CA VAL A 54 -0.74 -6.35 -8.38
C VAL A 54 -0.88 -6.63 -6.90
N GLY A 55 -0.25 -5.79 -6.09
CA GLY A 55 -0.26 -5.83 -4.65
C GLY A 55 -1.65 -5.96 -4.03
N PRO A 56 -1.73 -6.46 -2.79
CA PRO A 56 -2.99 -6.84 -2.16
C PRO A 56 -3.93 -5.64 -1.96
N GLN A 57 -5.22 -5.89 -2.18
CA GLN A 57 -6.29 -4.95 -1.82
C GLN A 57 -6.85 -5.30 -0.44
N SER A 58 -6.82 -4.36 0.50
CA SER A 58 -7.27 -4.61 1.89
C SER A 58 -8.19 -3.50 2.42
N ASN A 59 -9.38 -3.90 2.88
CA ASN A 59 -10.34 -3.01 3.53
C ASN A 59 -10.57 -3.48 4.98
N SER A 60 -10.49 -2.57 5.95
CA SER A 60 -10.80 -2.91 7.34
C SER A 60 -11.36 -1.76 8.16
N ASP A 61 -12.02 -2.05 9.27
CA ASP A 61 -12.38 -1.02 10.27
C ASP A 61 -11.17 -0.72 11.18
N ASP A 62 -10.26 -1.68 11.34
CA ASP A 62 -9.04 -1.60 12.16
C ASP A 62 -7.80 -1.50 11.25
N GLY A 63 -6.63 -1.13 11.79
CA GLY A 63 -5.45 -0.82 10.96
C GLY A 63 -4.94 -1.91 9.99
N VAL A 64 -4.35 -1.45 8.88
CA VAL A 64 -4.00 -2.28 7.71
C VAL A 64 -2.52 -2.10 7.30
N ASN A 65 -1.78 -3.20 7.14
CA ASN A 65 -0.37 -3.20 6.72
C ASN A 65 -0.11 -4.31 5.67
N PRO A 66 -0.38 -4.04 4.38
CA PRO A 66 0.00 -4.92 3.29
C PRO A 66 1.43 -4.66 2.80
N LYS A 67 2.03 -5.68 2.23
CA LYS A 67 3.34 -5.65 1.61
C LYS A 67 3.27 -6.29 0.23
N SER A 68 3.93 -5.69 -0.75
CA SER A 68 4.12 -6.25 -2.10
C SER A 68 5.60 -6.18 -2.45
N ASN A 69 6.11 -7.22 -3.11
CA ASN A 69 7.47 -7.24 -3.63
C ASN A 69 7.52 -8.00 -4.97
N SER A 70 7.94 -7.32 -6.04
CA SER A 70 7.94 -7.87 -7.40
C SER A 70 9.07 -7.29 -8.25
N ASP A 71 9.39 -7.84 -9.42
CA ASP A 71 10.24 -7.13 -10.39
C ASP A 71 9.44 -5.94 -10.96
N ASP A 72 8.22 -6.18 -11.44
CA ASP A 72 7.23 -5.14 -11.81
C ASP A 72 6.03 -5.17 -10.84
N ASP A 73 5.74 -4.08 -10.13
CA ASP A 73 4.66 -4.03 -9.11
C ASP A 73 3.67 -2.88 -9.32
N VAL A 74 2.40 -3.20 -9.09
CA VAL A 74 1.40 -2.21 -8.67
C VAL A 74 1.18 -2.37 -7.18
N GLY A 75 1.74 -1.47 -6.38
CA GLY A 75 1.76 -1.52 -4.94
C GLY A 75 0.36 -1.62 -4.28
N PRO A 76 0.32 -1.96 -2.98
CA PRO A 76 -0.93 -2.25 -2.30
C PRO A 76 -1.96 -1.12 -2.33
N GLN A 77 -3.23 -1.48 -2.46
CA GLN A 77 -4.36 -0.57 -2.25
C GLN A 77 -5.03 -0.88 -0.92
N SER A 78 -5.26 0.11 -0.07
CA SER A 78 -5.84 -0.13 1.25
C SER A 78 -6.76 0.97 1.74
N ASN A 79 -7.84 0.58 2.38
CA ASN A 79 -8.77 1.48 3.03
C ASN A 79 -9.03 1.04 4.47
N SER A 80 -8.94 1.96 5.42
CA SER A 80 -9.27 1.67 6.81
C SER A 80 -9.88 2.87 7.52
N ASP A 81 -10.63 2.64 8.60
CA ASP A 81 -11.01 3.76 9.49
C ASP A 81 -9.77 4.11 10.36
N ASP A 82 -9.18 3.10 11.01
CA ASP A 82 -7.88 3.19 11.70
C ASP A 82 -6.67 3.25 10.73
N GLY A 83 -5.47 3.50 11.22
CA GLY A 83 -4.29 3.76 10.37
C GLY A 83 -3.83 2.66 9.38
N VAL A 84 -3.23 3.10 8.27
CA VAL A 84 -2.77 2.27 7.14
C VAL A 84 -1.28 2.49 6.84
N ASN A 85 -0.50 1.41 6.77
CA ASN A 85 0.93 1.44 6.46
C ASN A 85 1.27 0.35 5.42
N PRO A 86 1.08 0.63 4.13
CA PRO A 86 1.45 -0.29 3.06
C PRO A 86 2.93 -0.13 2.66
N GLU A 87 3.57 -1.24 2.30
CA GLU A 87 4.94 -1.25 1.78
C GLU A 87 4.95 -1.87 0.37
N SER A 88 5.69 -1.26 -0.56
CA SER A 88 5.94 -1.82 -1.91
C SER A 88 7.42 -1.68 -2.28
N ASN A 89 7.98 -2.74 -2.85
CA ASN A 89 9.37 -2.79 -3.32
C ASN A 89 9.45 -3.49 -4.68
N SER A 90 10.03 -2.83 -5.68
CA SER A 90 10.11 -3.39 -7.04
C SER A 90 11.25 -2.79 -7.85
N ASP A 91 11.57 -3.33 -9.03
CA ASP A 91 12.45 -2.63 -9.98
C ASP A 91 11.63 -1.49 -10.65
N ASP A 92 10.42 -1.78 -11.12
CA ASP A 92 9.44 -0.86 -11.74
C ASP A 92 8.12 -0.72 -10.94
N ASN A 93 7.87 0.43 -10.30
CA ASN A 93 6.82 0.52 -9.26
C ASN A 93 5.72 1.59 -9.47
N ILE A 94 4.47 1.16 -9.56
CA ILE A 94 3.34 2.02 -9.20
C ILE A 94 3.12 1.90 -7.70
N GLY A 95 3.61 2.88 -6.93
CA GLY A 95 3.55 2.87 -5.47
C GLY A 95 2.13 2.72 -4.87
N PRO A 96 2.05 2.48 -3.56
CA PRO A 96 0.83 2.14 -2.85
C PRO A 96 -0.19 3.29 -2.85
N GLN A 97 -1.46 2.90 -2.69
CA GLN A 97 -2.60 3.81 -2.65
C GLN A 97 -3.46 3.62 -1.38
N PRO A 98 -2.97 4.04 -0.20
CA PRO A 98 -3.72 3.99 1.05
C PRO A 98 -4.72 5.15 1.24
N ASN A 99 -5.80 4.85 1.95
CA ASN A 99 -6.78 5.80 2.47
C ASN A 99 -7.15 5.44 3.93
N SER A 100 -7.20 6.43 4.82
CA SER A 100 -7.57 6.24 6.23
C SER A 100 -8.40 7.41 6.77
N ASP A 101 -9.18 7.23 7.84
CA ASP A 101 -9.63 8.38 8.64
C ASP A 101 -8.48 8.83 9.57
N ASP A 102 -7.87 7.91 10.33
CA ASP A 102 -6.76 8.22 11.24
C ASP A 102 -5.47 8.65 10.49
N GLY A 103 -4.61 7.71 10.11
CA GLY A 103 -3.25 8.03 9.66
C GLY A 103 -2.70 7.10 8.60
N VAL A 104 -1.93 7.66 7.68
CA VAL A 104 -1.38 6.94 6.53
C VAL A 104 0.13 7.14 6.41
N ASN A 105 0.87 6.04 6.32
CA ASN A 105 2.32 6.02 6.20
C ASN A 105 2.79 4.97 5.19
N PRO A 106 2.65 5.18 3.87
CA PRO A 106 3.18 4.25 2.89
C PRO A 106 4.69 4.35 2.76
N GLU A 107 5.30 3.22 2.42
CA GLU A 107 6.71 3.14 2.02
C GLU A 107 6.81 2.55 0.61
N SER A 108 7.66 3.14 -0.24
CA SER A 108 7.85 2.71 -1.62
C SER A 108 9.31 2.78 -2.01
N ILE A 109 9.81 1.68 -2.58
CA ILE A 109 11.16 1.58 -3.09
C ILE A 109 11.08 1.07 -4.53
N SER A 110 11.81 1.72 -5.45
CA SER A 110 11.95 1.29 -6.84
C SER A 110 13.38 1.53 -7.32
N ASP A 111 13.86 0.80 -8.32
CA ASP A 111 15.04 1.24 -9.08
C ASP A 111 14.61 2.33 -10.08
N ASP A 112 13.52 2.12 -10.83
CA ASP A 112 13.02 3.05 -11.84
C ASP A 112 12.03 4.09 -11.22
N ASP A 113 10.80 4.19 -11.73
CA ASP A 113 9.84 5.23 -11.32
C ASP A 113 8.98 4.80 -10.12
N ILE A 114 8.60 5.76 -9.26
CA ILE A 114 7.55 5.61 -8.24
C ILE A 114 6.40 6.58 -8.50
N SER A 115 5.18 6.04 -8.61
CA SER A 115 3.95 6.84 -8.59
C SER A 115 2.98 6.42 -7.48
N SER A 116 2.81 7.24 -6.43
CA SER A 116 1.98 6.91 -5.26
C SER A 116 0.93 7.98 -4.93
N GLN A 117 -0.14 7.57 -4.24
CA GLN A 117 -1.20 8.48 -3.77
C GLN A 117 -1.64 8.12 -2.34
N SER A 118 -1.83 9.10 -1.47
CA SER A 118 -2.19 8.84 -0.07
C SER A 118 -3.12 9.89 0.49
N ASN A 119 -4.12 9.43 1.24
CA ASN A 119 -5.13 10.31 1.82
C ASN A 119 -5.44 9.92 3.26
N SER A 120 -5.58 10.90 4.16
CA SER A 120 -6.02 10.68 5.54
C SER A 120 -6.71 11.90 6.13
N ASP A 121 -7.61 11.76 7.10
CA ASP A 121 -8.08 12.93 7.85
C ASP A 121 -6.97 13.41 8.84
N ASP A 122 -6.42 12.55 9.73
CA ASP A 122 -5.47 13.01 10.77
C ASP A 122 -4.00 13.17 10.32
N GLY A 123 -3.52 12.45 9.29
CA GLY A 123 -2.15 12.68 8.80
C GLY A 123 -1.62 11.73 7.72
N VAL A 124 -0.75 12.26 6.85
CA VAL A 124 -0.09 11.49 5.78
C VAL A 124 1.44 11.71 5.79
N ASN A 125 2.20 10.62 5.91
CA ASN A 125 3.67 10.62 5.97
C ASN A 125 4.24 9.56 5.01
N PRO A 126 4.24 9.77 3.68
CA PRO A 126 4.79 8.82 2.74
C PRO A 126 6.32 8.88 2.72
N GLU A 127 6.95 7.73 2.53
CA GLU A 127 8.37 7.61 2.25
C GLU A 127 8.55 6.96 0.87
N SER A 128 9.35 7.59 0.00
CA SER A 128 9.61 7.07 -1.35
C SER A 128 11.08 7.19 -1.71
N ASN A 129 11.65 6.13 -2.28
CA ASN A 129 13.05 6.12 -2.73
C ASN A 129 13.16 5.45 -4.09
N SER A 130 13.67 6.16 -5.10
CA SER A 130 13.97 5.56 -6.39
C SER A 130 15.26 6.09 -7.01
N ASP A 131 15.90 5.35 -7.93
CA ASP A 131 17.06 5.89 -8.62
C ASP A 131 16.60 6.87 -9.73
N ASP A 132 15.45 6.64 -10.37
CA ASP A 132 14.89 7.53 -11.40
C ASP A 132 13.89 8.58 -10.86
N ASP A 133 12.59 8.50 -11.18
CA ASP A 133 11.63 9.56 -10.86
C ASP A 133 10.67 9.20 -9.71
N ILE A 134 10.36 10.18 -8.86
CA ILE A 134 9.28 10.08 -7.85
C ILE A 134 8.17 11.08 -8.15
N SER A 135 6.95 10.59 -8.30
CA SER A 135 5.72 11.38 -8.40
C SER A 135 4.71 10.92 -7.35
N SER A 136 4.57 11.67 -6.25
CA SER A 136 3.64 11.32 -5.17
C SER A 136 2.59 12.40 -4.95
N GLN A 137 1.36 12.00 -4.58
CA GLN A 137 0.32 12.93 -4.15
C GLN A 137 -0.16 12.56 -2.74
N SER A 138 -0.19 13.52 -1.83
CA SER A 138 -0.57 13.31 -0.44
C SER A 138 -1.54 14.36 0.06
N ASN A 139 -2.67 13.94 0.62
CA ASN A 139 -3.70 14.84 1.13
C ASN A 139 -4.06 14.50 2.58
N SER A 140 -4.11 15.49 3.45
CA SER A 140 -4.70 15.31 4.78
C SER A 140 -5.22 16.59 5.39
N ASP A 141 -6.30 16.52 6.16
CA ASP A 141 -6.82 17.67 6.90
C ASP A 141 -5.78 18.17 7.94
N ASP A 142 -5.19 17.26 8.72
CA ASP A 142 -4.35 17.60 9.88
C ASP A 142 -2.82 17.64 9.61
N GLY A 143 -2.32 17.07 8.50
CA GLY A 143 -0.93 17.31 8.11
C GLY A 143 -0.35 16.36 7.06
N VAL A 144 0.57 16.88 6.25
CA VAL A 144 1.29 16.09 5.25
C VAL A 144 2.81 16.31 5.35
N ASN A 145 3.57 15.22 5.56
CA ASN A 145 5.04 15.24 5.71
C ASN A 145 5.69 14.15 4.83
N PRO A 146 5.80 14.34 3.50
CA PRO A 146 6.43 13.35 2.65
C PRO A 146 7.95 13.42 2.76
N GLU A 147 8.59 12.26 2.69
CA GLU A 147 10.02 12.12 2.44
C GLU A 147 10.21 11.41 1.10
N SER A 148 10.99 12.01 0.21
CA SER A 148 11.26 11.45 -1.12
C SER A 148 12.73 11.61 -1.46
N ASN A 149 13.36 10.58 -2.00
CA ASN A 149 14.75 10.61 -2.43
C ASN A 149 14.88 9.99 -3.83
N SER A 150 15.32 10.77 -4.81
CA SER A 150 15.72 10.21 -6.11
C SER A 150 16.93 10.89 -6.71
N ASP A 151 17.65 10.17 -7.58
CA ASP A 151 18.84 10.69 -8.25
C ASP A 151 18.49 11.56 -9.48
N VAL A 152 17.28 11.42 -10.04
CA VAL A 152 16.81 12.15 -11.23
C VAL A 152 15.84 13.28 -10.88
N ASP A 153 14.53 13.00 -10.75
CA ASP A 153 13.50 14.02 -10.51
C ASP A 153 12.50 13.63 -9.41
N VAL A 154 12.10 14.63 -8.61
CA VAL A 154 11.14 14.46 -7.51
C VAL A 154 10.01 15.50 -7.62
N GLY A 155 8.78 15.02 -7.80
CA GLY A 155 7.56 15.82 -7.98
C GLY A 155 6.43 15.51 -6.97
N PRO A 156 6.65 15.62 -5.65
CA PRO A 156 5.63 15.41 -4.64
C PRO A 156 4.65 16.59 -4.60
N GLU A 157 3.36 16.28 -4.66
CA GLU A 157 2.29 17.21 -4.37
C GLU A 157 1.71 16.89 -2.99
N SER A 158 1.64 17.90 -2.13
CA SER A 158 1.12 17.76 -0.77
C SER A 158 0.09 18.83 -0.50
N ASN A 159 -1.06 18.44 0.03
CA ASN A 159 -2.14 19.34 0.38
C ASN A 159 -2.64 19.05 1.79
N SER A 160 -2.72 20.11 2.61
CA SER A 160 -3.27 20.01 3.95
C SER A 160 -3.84 21.32 4.45
N ASP A 161 -4.88 21.23 5.26
CA ASP A 161 -5.50 22.39 5.93
C ASP A 161 -4.64 22.91 7.09
N VAL A 162 -3.88 22.04 7.76
CA VAL A 162 -3.10 22.36 8.97
C VAL A 162 -1.59 22.49 8.69
N GLY A 163 -1.08 21.95 7.58
CA GLY A 163 0.25 22.30 7.04
C GLY A 163 0.95 21.17 6.27
N CYS A 164 1.90 21.55 5.39
CA CYS A 164 2.71 20.61 4.63
C CYS A 164 4.22 20.85 4.87
N GLN A 165 4.97 19.78 5.14
CA GLN A 165 6.42 19.80 5.28
C GLN A 165 7.08 18.75 4.37
N PRO A 166 7.18 18.99 3.06
CA PRO A 166 7.87 18.06 2.18
C PRO A 166 9.39 18.08 2.40
N ARG A 167 9.99 16.88 2.43
CA ARG A 167 11.44 16.64 2.38
C ARG A 167 11.77 15.92 1.08
N VAL A 168 12.69 16.51 0.34
CA VAL A 168 13.33 15.98 -0.87
C VAL A 168 14.83 16.08 -0.68
#